data_AF-A0A848WY87-F1
#
_entry.id   AF-A0A848WY87-F1
#
_cell.length_a   1.000
_cell.length_b   1.000
_cell.length_c   1.000
_cell.angle_alpha   90.00
_cell.angle_beta   90.00
_cell.angle_gamma   90.00
#
_symmetry.space_group_name_H-M   'P 1'
#
loop_
_entity.id
_entity.type
_entity.pdbx_description
1 polymer ?
#
loop_
_entity_poly.entity_id
_entity_poly.type
_entity_poly.pdbx_seq_one_letter_code
_entity_poly.pdbx_strand_id
1 'polypeptide(L)'
;NWHVFQAHERMVRTGDWLFIRNAYPNLQNLCMEGDPTFPAGAELWEEEEKGNLKTEQRDVFQVPRPAMELYHVGKDPHQLSNVADLPENAAVVKQMNELLDRWTEETADTIPDNPSPNRQTPLGKRFKGWKHGEMPGASKNATGVNAKGPVLR
;
A
#
# COMPACT_ATOMS: atom_id res chain seq x y z
N ASN A 1 3.88 -1.50 5.76
CA ASN A 1 5.36 -1.43 5.62
C ASN A 1 5.87 -2.80 5.24
N TRP A 2 6.16 -3.02 3.96
CA TRP A 2 6.84 -4.23 3.52
C TRP A 2 8.32 -4.13 3.90
N HIS A 3 8.88 -5.20 4.47
CA HIS A 3 10.26 -5.20 4.98
C HIS A 3 11.33 -5.34 3.88
N VAL A 4 10.90 -5.38 2.61
CA VAL A 4 11.73 -5.76 1.46
C VAL A 4 11.66 -4.70 0.37
N PHE A 5 10.45 -4.24 0.06
CA PHE A 5 10.19 -3.23 -0.96
C PHE A 5 9.70 -1.93 -0.33
N GLN A 6 10.01 -0.83 -0.98
CA GLN A 6 9.88 0.54 -0.49
C GLN A 6 8.43 1.06 -0.52
N ALA A 7 7.51 0.38 -1.21
CA ALA A 7 6.11 0.79 -1.30
C ALA A 7 5.53 1.13 0.08
N HIS A 8 4.84 2.26 0.15
CA HIS A 8 4.32 2.82 1.39
C HIS A 8 2.81 3.06 1.27
N GLU A 9 2.09 2.27 2.05
CA GLU A 9 0.63 2.25 2.04
C GLU A 9 0.10 2.44 3.45
N ARG A 10 -1.05 3.11 3.54
CA ARG A 10 -1.86 3.17 4.75
C ARG A 10 -3.31 2.94 4.38
N MET A 11 -4.04 2.29 5.27
CA MET A 11 -5.41 1.88 5.03
C MET A 11 -6.27 2.24 6.23
N VAL A 12 -7.50 2.64 5.96
CA VAL A 12 -8.55 2.72 6.97
C VAL A 12 -9.82 2.08 6.45
N ARG A 13 -10.60 1.48 7.36
CA ARG A 13 -11.87 0.85 7.05
C ARG A 13 -12.97 1.41 7.95
N THR A 14 -14.13 1.68 7.38
CA THR A 14 -15.34 2.09 8.12
C THR A 14 -16.57 1.43 7.51
N GLY A 15 -17.25 0.58 8.27
CA GLY A 15 -18.35 -0.24 7.76
C GLY A 15 -17.95 -1.06 6.52
N ASP A 16 -18.69 -0.84 5.43
CA ASP A 16 -18.48 -1.51 4.13
C ASP A 16 -17.45 -0.82 3.23
N TRP A 17 -16.79 0.24 3.70
CA TRP A 17 -15.79 0.97 2.92
C TRP A 17 -14.38 0.69 3.41
N LEU A 18 -13.47 0.42 2.47
CA LEU A 18 -12.03 0.29 2.69
C LEU A 18 -11.32 1.31 1.80
N PHE A 19 -10.48 2.15 2.40
CA PHE A 19 -9.72 3.18 1.71
C PHE A 19 -8.22 2.94 1.90
N ILE A 20 -7.46 2.99 0.82
CA ILE A 20 -5.99 2.88 0.81
C ILE A 20 -5.41 4.17 0.23
N ARG A 21 -4.35 4.66 0.86
CA ARG A 21 -3.51 5.74 0.33
C ARG A 21 -2.12 5.19 -0.01
N ASN A 22 -1.75 5.33 -1.28
CA ASN A 22 -0.42 5.00 -1.81
C ASN A 22 0.46 6.24 -1.79
N ALA A 23 1.44 6.32 -0.89
CA ALA A 23 2.33 7.48 -0.79
C ALA A 23 3.36 7.52 -1.93
N TYR A 24 3.71 6.36 -2.49
CA TYR A 24 4.66 6.23 -3.59
C TYR A 24 4.01 5.48 -4.78
N PRO A 25 3.03 6.09 -5.47
CA PRO A 25 2.24 5.43 -6.52
C PRO A 25 3.08 4.94 -7.71
N ASN A 26 4.27 5.52 -7.91
CA ASN A 26 5.19 5.12 -8.97
C ASN A 26 6.02 3.86 -8.62
N LEU A 27 5.84 3.28 -7.43
CA LEU A 27 6.48 2.04 -7.02
C LEU A 27 5.49 0.88 -7.13
N GLN A 28 6.02 -0.29 -7.51
CA GLN A 28 5.28 -1.54 -7.48
C GLN A 28 4.94 -1.91 -6.03
N ASN A 29 3.68 -2.25 -5.75
CA ASN A 29 3.29 -2.83 -4.47
C ASN A 29 3.57 -4.34 -4.47
N LEU A 30 4.84 -4.68 -4.38
CA LEU A 30 5.32 -6.06 -4.38
C LEU A 30 5.57 -6.54 -2.95
N CYS A 31 5.06 -7.72 -2.63
CA CYS A 31 5.54 -8.52 -1.49
C CYS A 31 6.60 -9.52 -1.96
N MET A 32 7.47 -9.97 -1.06
CA MET A 32 8.50 -10.96 -1.45
C MET A 32 7.86 -12.27 -1.92
N GLU A 33 6.78 -12.66 -1.26
CA GLU A 33 6.01 -13.88 -1.54
C GLU A 33 5.33 -13.86 -2.91
N GLY A 34 5.17 -12.67 -3.50
CA GLY A 34 4.66 -12.46 -4.86
C GLY A 34 5.76 -12.31 -5.91
N ASP A 35 7.04 -12.42 -5.53
CA ASP A 35 8.17 -12.37 -6.46
C ASP A 35 8.51 -13.77 -7.03
N PRO A 36 9.26 -13.88 -8.14
CA PRO A 36 9.55 -15.15 -8.80
C PRO A 36 10.39 -16.16 -8.01
N THR A 37 10.89 -15.79 -6.82
CA THR A 37 11.62 -16.73 -5.96
C THR A 37 10.68 -17.66 -5.19
N PHE A 38 9.38 -17.38 -5.18
CA PHE A 38 8.33 -18.23 -4.61
C PHE A 38 7.54 -18.94 -5.72
N PRO A 39 7.05 -20.19 -5.50
CA PRO A 39 6.37 -20.94 -6.55
C PRO A 39 5.17 -20.22 -7.18
N ALA A 40 4.28 -19.66 -6.35
CA ALA A 40 3.12 -18.92 -6.85
C ALA A 40 3.51 -17.63 -7.60
N GLY A 41 4.56 -16.94 -7.14
CA GLY A 41 5.10 -15.77 -7.83
C GLY A 41 5.76 -16.15 -9.15
N ALA A 42 6.49 -17.26 -9.22
CA ALA A 42 7.10 -17.74 -10.45
C ALA A 42 6.04 -18.00 -11.53
N GLU A 43 4.95 -18.70 -11.19
CA GLU A 43 3.81 -18.93 -12.10
C GLU A 43 3.15 -17.60 -12.52
N LEU A 44 2.90 -16.68 -11.57
CA LEU A 44 2.29 -15.38 -11.86
C LEU A 44 3.12 -14.55 -12.84
N TRP A 45 4.44 -14.48 -12.64
CA TRP A 45 5.34 -13.70 -13.50
C TRP A 45 5.52 -14.34 -14.87
N GLU A 46 5.58 -15.68 -14.95
CA GLU A 46 5.61 -16.40 -16.21
C GLU A 46 4.35 -16.12 -17.05
N GLU A 47 3.17 -16.12 -16.43
CA GLU A 47 1.92 -15.83 -17.13
C GLU A 47 1.75 -14.34 -17.48
N GLU A 48 2.33 -13.41 -16.70
CA GLU A 48 2.42 -11.99 -17.08
C GLU A 48 3.28 -11.80 -18.32
N GLU A 49 4.45 -12.45 -18.39
CA GLU A 49 5.35 -12.40 -19.55
C GLU A 49 4.68 -12.95 -20.82
N LYS A 50 3.84 -13.99 -20.67
CA LYS A 50 3.04 -14.56 -21.77
C LYS A 50 1.82 -13.70 -22.15
N GLY A 51 1.42 -12.74 -21.31
CA GLY A 51 0.21 -11.95 -21.49
C GLY A 51 -1.09 -12.71 -21.24
N ASN A 52 -1.05 -13.77 -20.43
CA ASN A 52 -2.17 -14.68 -20.18
C ASN A 52 -2.99 -14.29 -18.94
N LEU A 53 -2.49 -13.38 -18.10
CA LEU A 53 -3.17 -12.96 -16.89
C LEU A 53 -4.47 -12.19 -17.21
N LYS A 54 -5.51 -12.50 -16.44
CA LYS A 54 -6.71 -11.64 -16.39
C LYS A 54 -6.36 -10.31 -15.74
N THR A 55 -7.11 -9.25 -16.06
CA THR A 55 -6.89 -7.91 -15.50
C THR A 55 -6.79 -7.92 -13.98
N GLU A 56 -7.63 -8.72 -13.30
CA GLU A 56 -7.69 -8.83 -11.84
C GLU A 56 -6.45 -9.53 -11.25
N GLN A 57 -5.75 -10.36 -12.02
CA GLN A 57 -4.51 -11.03 -11.59
C GLN A 57 -3.27 -10.15 -11.75
N ARG A 58 -3.41 -9.02 -12.46
CA ARG A 58 -2.29 -8.12 -12.79
C ARG A 58 -2.04 -7.03 -11.75
N ASP A 59 -2.76 -7.01 -10.63
CA ASP A 59 -2.63 -5.97 -9.58
C ASP A 59 -1.17 -5.80 -9.10
N VAL A 60 -0.44 -6.91 -8.91
CA VAL A 60 0.98 -6.89 -8.50
C VAL A 60 1.87 -6.15 -9.51
N PHE A 61 1.50 -6.13 -10.80
CA PHE A 61 2.25 -5.47 -11.87
C PHE A 61 1.80 -4.02 -12.13
N GLN A 62 0.76 -3.54 -11.44
CA GLN A 62 0.22 -2.22 -11.67
C GLN A 62 1.20 -1.13 -11.21
N VAL A 63 1.77 -0.40 -12.17
CA VAL A 63 2.57 0.81 -11.96
C VAL A 63 2.24 1.82 -13.06
N PRO A 64 1.83 3.07 -12.73
CA PRO A 64 1.59 3.57 -11.38
C PRO A 64 0.32 2.99 -10.75
N ARG A 65 0.31 2.88 -9.42
CA ARG A 65 -0.91 2.61 -8.64
C ARG A 65 -1.72 3.90 -8.44
N PRO A 66 -3.05 3.82 -8.28
CA PRO A 66 -3.85 4.98 -7.89
C PRO A 66 -3.34 5.53 -6.54
N ALA A 67 -3.15 6.84 -6.42
CA ALA A 67 -2.71 7.45 -5.16
C ALA A 67 -3.73 7.22 -4.02
N MET A 68 -5.00 7.08 -4.39
CA MET A 68 -6.11 6.75 -3.50
C MET A 68 -6.92 5.61 -4.12
N GLU A 69 -7.24 4.61 -3.31
CA GLU A 69 -8.10 3.51 -3.68
C GLU A 69 -9.27 3.43 -2.69
N LEU A 70 -10.49 3.24 -3.18
CA LEU A 70 -11.68 3.07 -2.36
C LEU A 70 -12.46 1.85 -2.86
N TYR A 71 -12.78 0.94 -1.94
CA TYR A 71 -13.51 -0.29 -2.23
C TYR A 71 -14.75 -0.40 -1.35
N HIS A 72 -15.90 -0.75 -1.96
CA HIS A 72 -17.11 -1.10 -1.23
C HIS A 72 -17.11 -2.61 -0.95
N VAL A 73 -16.46 -3.04 0.12
CA VAL A 73 -16.20 -4.47 0.40
C VAL A 73 -17.46 -5.31 0.62
N GLY A 74 -18.59 -4.70 1.00
CA GLY A 74 -19.88 -5.40 1.08
C GLY A 74 -20.48 -5.78 -0.29
N LYS A 75 -20.11 -5.07 -1.37
CA LYS A 75 -20.56 -5.31 -2.74
C LYS A 75 -19.49 -5.98 -3.61
N ASP A 76 -18.23 -5.67 -3.31
CA ASP A 76 -17.05 -6.20 -3.97
C ASP A 76 -16.11 -6.81 -2.90
N PRO A 77 -16.39 -8.05 -2.45
CA PRO A 77 -15.59 -8.69 -1.40
C PRO A 77 -14.16 -9.03 -1.85
N HIS A 78 -13.88 -8.96 -3.15
CA HIS A 78 -12.56 -9.21 -3.72
C HIS A 78 -11.76 -7.92 -3.96
N GLN A 79 -12.37 -6.74 -3.76
CA GLN A 79 -11.71 -5.44 -3.90
C GLN A 79 -11.08 -5.24 -5.28
N LEU A 80 -11.80 -5.62 -6.34
CA LEU A 80 -11.33 -5.56 -7.72
C LEU A 80 -11.74 -4.26 -8.41
N SER A 81 -12.71 -3.53 -7.86
CA SER A 81 -13.24 -2.27 -8.41
C SER A 81 -12.89 -1.09 -7.51
N ASN A 82 -11.83 -0.36 -7.87
CA ASN A 82 -11.53 0.93 -7.24
C ASN A 82 -12.57 1.97 -7.69
N VAL A 83 -13.32 2.52 -6.73
CA VAL A 83 -14.39 3.49 -6.96
C VAL A 83 -14.06 4.89 -6.40
N ALA A 84 -12.79 5.17 -6.13
CA ALA A 84 -12.34 6.45 -5.54
C ALA A 84 -12.61 7.66 -6.44
N ASP A 85 -12.48 7.51 -7.76
CA ASP A 85 -12.63 8.61 -8.73
C ASP A 85 -14.09 8.86 -9.14
N LEU A 86 -15.04 8.07 -8.63
CA LEU A 86 -16.46 8.25 -8.93
C LEU A 86 -17.02 9.45 -8.14
N PRO A 87 -17.63 10.46 -8.80
CA PRO A 87 -18.13 11.68 -8.15
C PRO A 87 -19.09 11.40 -6.98
N GLU A 88 -19.94 10.37 -7.10
CA GLU A 88 -20.87 9.96 -6.05
C GLU A 88 -20.18 9.49 -4.76
N ASN A 89 -18.90 9.08 -4.83
CA ASN A 89 -18.13 8.60 -3.68
C ASN A 89 -17.21 9.68 -3.09
N ALA A 90 -17.17 10.90 -3.65
CA ALA A 90 -16.27 11.96 -3.21
C ALA A 90 -16.41 12.29 -1.70
N ALA A 91 -17.63 12.23 -1.17
CA ALA A 91 -17.88 12.44 0.26
C ALA A 91 -17.26 11.32 1.13
N VAL A 92 -17.33 10.08 0.68
CA VAL A 92 -16.74 8.92 1.37
C VAL A 92 -15.22 9.01 1.34
N VAL A 93 -14.64 9.30 0.17
CA VAL A 93 -13.19 9.52 0.02
C VAL A 93 -12.71 10.59 0.99
N LYS A 94 -13.37 11.76 1.01
CA LYS A 94 -13.02 12.86 1.94
C LYS A 94 -13.06 12.42 3.39
N GLN A 95 -14.14 11.76 3.83
CA GLN A 95 -14.28 11.29 5.21
C GLN A 95 -13.20 10.29 5.59
N MET A 96 -12.91 9.32 4.73
CA MET A 96 -11.90 8.29 5.01
C MET A 96 -10.49 8.86 4.97
N ASN A 97 -10.22 9.80 4.06
CA ASN A 97 -8.96 10.53 4.00
C ASN A 97 -8.71 11.33 5.30
N GLU A 98 -9.71 12.05 5.80
CA GLU A 98 -9.64 12.79 7.06
C GLU A 98 -9.46 11.87 8.28
N LEU A 99 -10.10 10.69 8.26
CA LEU A 99 -9.90 9.69 9.31
C LEU A 99 -8.45 9.18 9.32
N LEU A 100 -7.88 8.94 8.14
CA LEU A 100 -6.50 8.51 7.99
C LEU A 100 -5.50 9.61 8.36
N ASP A 101 -5.80 10.88 8.04
CA ASP A 101 -4.99 12.04 8.43
C ASP A 101 -4.96 12.19 9.95
N ARG A 102 -6.12 12.09 10.63
CA ARG A 102 -6.17 12.11 12.09
C ARG A 102 -5.37 10.98 12.73
N TRP A 103 -5.50 9.75 12.21
CA TRP A 103 -4.68 8.64 12.68
C TRP A 103 -3.19 8.93 12.50
N THR A 104 -2.79 9.47 11.34
CA THR A 104 -1.40 9.81 11.04
C THR A 104 -0.86 10.84 12.03
N GLU A 105 -1.61 11.89 12.30
CA GLU A 105 -1.24 12.94 13.25
C GLU A 105 -1.16 12.41 14.69
N GLU A 106 -2.21 11.75 15.16
CA GLU A 106 -2.31 11.27 16.55
C GLU A 106 -1.25 10.22 16.88
N THR A 107 -0.87 9.37 15.92
CA THR A 107 0.16 8.34 16.10
C THR A 107 1.56 8.81 15.71
N ALA A 108 1.71 10.07 15.32
CA ALA A 108 2.95 10.66 14.82
C ALA A 108 3.59 9.87 13.65
N ASP A 109 2.78 9.19 12.85
CA ASP A 109 3.25 8.51 11.65
C ASP A 109 3.71 9.54 10.59
N THR A 110 4.62 9.11 9.72
CA THR A 110 5.17 9.95 8.64
C THR A 110 5.36 9.15 7.37
N ILE A 111 5.30 9.85 6.24
CA ILE A 111 5.91 9.40 4.99
C ILE A 111 7.38 9.83 5.08
N PRO A 112 8.35 8.89 5.12
CA PRO A 112 9.76 9.27 5.24
C PRO A 112 10.26 10.06 4.03
N ASP A 113 11.13 11.04 4.27
CA ASP A 113 11.81 11.79 3.19
C ASP A 113 12.90 10.94 2.55
N ASN A 114 13.58 10.10 3.35
CA ASN A 114 14.60 9.17 2.91
C ASN A 114 14.28 7.74 3.40
N PRO A 115 13.26 7.08 2.84
CA PRO A 115 12.84 5.73 3.27
C PRO A 115 13.93 4.69 2.98
N SER A 116 13.82 3.52 3.62
CA SER A 116 14.65 2.37 3.25
C SER A 116 14.43 2.02 1.77
N PRO A 117 15.49 1.92 0.94
CA PRO A 117 15.33 1.52 -0.46
C PRO A 117 14.96 0.03 -0.53
N ASN A 118 14.51 -0.42 -1.71
CA ASN A 118 14.32 -1.85 -1.98
C ASN A 118 15.56 -2.65 -1.57
N ARG A 119 15.36 -3.74 -0.85
CA ARG A 119 16.43 -4.64 -0.39
C ARG A 119 16.96 -5.56 -1.50
N GLN A 120 16.09 -5.85 -2.47
CA GLN A 120 16.37 -6.70 -3.62
C GLN A 120 15.63 -6.20 -4.87
N THR A 121 16.05 -6.66 -6.04
CA THR A 121 15.27 -6.49 -7.28
C THR A 121 13.96 -7.26 -7.19
N PRO A 122 12.95 -6.95 -8.03
CA PRO A 122 11.74 -7.77 -8.13
C PRO A 122 11.98 -9.23 -8.55
N LEU A 123 13.19 -9.58 -9.00
CA LEU A 123 13.61 -10.95 -9.35
C LEU A 123 14.43 -11.61 -8.22
N GLY A 124 14.38 -11.08 -7.00
CA GLY A 124 15.03 -11.68 -5.82
C GLY A 124 16.52 -11.38 -5.65
N LYS A 125 17.15 -10.57 -6.52
CA LYS A 125 18.58 -10.26 -6.40
C LYS A 125 18.83 -9.18 -5.36
N ARG A 126 19.44 -9.54 -4.22
CA ARG A 126 19.78 -8.59 -3.14
C ARG A 126 20.81 -7.55 -3.58
N PHE A 127 20.60 -6.29 -3.16
CA PHE A 127 21.58 -5.21 -3.36
C PHE A 127 22.71 -5.30 -2.34
N LYS A 128 23.96 -5.20 -2.80
CA LYS A 128 25.14 -5.18 -1.93
C LYS A 128 25.21 -3.86 -1.16
N GLY A 129 25.62 -3.91 0.10
CA GLY A 129 25.77 -2.71 0.94
C GLY A 129 24.46 -2.04 1.34
N TRP A 130 23.33 -2.75 1.22
CA TRP A 130 22.02 -2.24 1.62
C TRP A 130 22.00 -1.84 3.10
N LYS A 131 21.31 -0.73 3.39
CA LYS A 131 21.12 -0.19 4.74
C LYS A 131 19.69 0.30 4.90
N HIS A 132 19.20 0.28 6.14
CA HIS A 132 17.95 0.93 6.48
C HIS A 132 18.05 2.45 6.30
N GLY A 133 17.01 3.04 5.74
CA GLY A 133 16.75 4.48 5.74
C GLY A 133 15.89 4.88 6.95
N GLU A 134 15.22 6.03 6.83
CA GLU A 134 14.25 6.50 7.80
C GLU A 134 13.05 5.56 7.87
N MET A 135 12.62 5.24 9.11
CA MET A 135 11.39 4.51 9.36
C MET A 135 10.22 5.48 9.48
N PRO A 136 9.00 5.12 9.02
CA PRO A 136 7.81 5.91 9.28
C PRO A 136 7.65 6.25 10.77
N GLY A 137 7.38 7.52 11.05
CA GLY A 137 7.25 8.09 12.39
C GLY A 137 8.55 8.44 13.12
N ALA A 138 9.73 8.06 12.57
CA ALA A 138 11.02 8.34 13.23
C ALA A 138 11.28 9.84 13.40
N SER A 139 11.01 10.64 12.36
CA SER A 139 11.15 12.11 12.38
C SER A 139 10.24 12.81 13.39
N LYS A 140 9.17 12.16 13.86
CA LYS A 140 8.24 12.69 14.86
C LYS A 140 8.31 11.96 16.21
N ASN A 141 9.31 11.11 16.44
CA ASN A 141 9.47 10.32 17.66
C ASN A 141 8.22 9.49 18.01
N ALA A 142 7.61 8.84 17.01
CA ALA A 142 6.37 8.08 17.16
C ALA A 142 6.44 6.99 18.25
N THR A 143 7.62 6.44 18.53
CA THR A 143 7.83 5.46 19.61
C THR A 143 7.52 6.00 21.01
N GLY A 144 7.50 7.33 21.19
CA GLY A 144 7.09 7.99 22.43
C GLY A 144 5.61 8.38 22.48
N VAL A 145 4.85 8.16 21.40
CA VAL A 145 3.45 8.60 21.29
C VAL A 145 2.51 7.45 21.64
N ASN A 146 1.63 7.70 22.62
CA ASN A 146 0.69 6.71 23.16
C ASN A 146 -0.78 7.06 22.86
N ALA A 147 -1.04 7.96 21.91
CA ALA A 147 -2.42 8.25 21.51
C ALA A 147 -3.05 6.99 20.90
N LYS A 148 -4.35 6.82 21.13
CA LYS A 148 -5.08 5.62 20.68
C LYS A 148 -5.43 5.64 19.19
N GLY A 149 -5.16 6.75 18.50
CA GLY A 149 -5.72 7.03 17.19
C GLY A 149 -7.23 7.30 17.26
N PRO A 150 -7.86 7.56 16.11
CA PRO A 150 -9.28 7.86 16.04
C PRO A 150 -10.11 6.62 16.40
N VAL A 151 -10.61 6.58 17.63
CA VAL A 151 -11.60 5.59 18.08
C VAL A 151 -12.98 6.11 17.66
N LEU A 152 -13.59 5.46 16.66
CA LEU A 152 -15.01 5.65 16.37
C LEU A 152 -15.80 5.17 17.60
N ARG A 153 -16.53 6.08 18.23
CA ARG A 153 -17.48 5.78 19.31
C ARG A 153 -18.86 5.48 18.73
#